data_AF-A0A1Z8WXJ7-F1
#
_entry.id   AF-A0A1Z8WXJ7-F1
#
_cell.length_a   1.000
_cell.length_b   1.000
_cell.length_c   1.000
_cell.angle_alpha   90.00
_cell.angle_beta   90.00
_cell.angle_gamma   90.00
#
_symmetry.space_group_name_H-M   'P 1'
#
loop_
_entity.id
_entity.type
_entity.pdbx_description
1 polymer ?
#
loop_
_entity_poly.entity_id
_entity_poly.type
_entity_poly.pdbx_seq_one_letter_code
_entity_poly.pdbx_strand_id
1 'polypeptide(L)' 'MRFSENKYYIEKYIKCDNCGMLIYGDGLKSKEFSKLLFCSDWCIDWYKSKSKGNEDPRIPLPKSGIHEIN' A
#
# COMPACT_ATOMS: atom_id res chain seq x y z
N MET A 1 -6.36 -10.35 -5.04
CA MET A 1 -5.62 -11.62 -5.27
C MET A 1 -6.41 -12.72 -4.57
N ARG A 2 -7.23 -13.44 -5.33
CA ARG A 2 -7.81 -14.68 -4.84
C ARG A 2 -6.70 -15.72 -4.89
N PHE A 3 -6.50 -16.42 -3.78
CA PHE A 3 -5.79 -17.68 -3.83
C PHE A 3 -6.73 -18.67 -4.52
N SER A 4 -6.19 -19.57 -5.34
CA SER A 4 -6.93 -20.77 -5.69
C SER A 4 -7.40 -21.46 -4.40
N GLU A 5 -8.51 -22.20 -4.43
CA GLU A 5 -9.05 -22.86 -3.21
C GLU A 5 -7.99 -23.75 -2.52
N ASN A 6 -7.00 -24.22 -3.28
CA ASN A 6 -5.89 -25.04 -2.80
C ASN A 6 -4.63 -24.24 -2.37
N LYS A 7 -4.61 -22.91 -2.48
CA LYS A 7 -3.50 -22.00 -2.08
C LYS A 7 -2.13 -22.23 -2.74
N TYR A 8 -2.05 -23.04 -3.79
CA TYR A 8 -0.78 -23.35 -4.46
C TYR A 8 -0.40 -22.36 -5.57
N TYR A 9 -1.31 -21.50 -6.05
CA TYR A 9 -1.05 -20.57 -7.16
C TYR A 9 -1.58 -19.15 -6.95
N ILE A 10 -0.88 -18.18 -7.55
CA ILE A 10 -1.26 -16.76 -7.60
C ILE A 10 -2.17 -16.53 -8.82
N GLU A 11 -3.45 -16.23 -8.60
CA GLU A 11 -4.39 -16.02 -9.73
C GLU A 11 -4.21 -14.66 -10.41
N LYS A 12 -3.69 -13.64 -9.71
CA LYS A 12 -3.46 -12.29 -10.26
C LYS A 12 -2.21 -11.65 -9.65
N TYR A 13 -1.33 -11.15 -10.52
CA TYR A 13 -0.15 -10.38 -10.16
C TYR A 13 -0.47 -8.89 -10.11
N ILE A 14 -1.04 -8.45 -9.01
CA ILE A 14 -1.36 -7.04 -8.79
C ILE A 14 -0.21 -6.41 -8.02
N LYS A 15 0.33 -5.30 -8.52
CA LYS A 15 1.39 -4.53 -7.87
C LYS A 15 0.81 -3.27 -7.24
N CYS A 16 1.44 -2.80 -6.17
CA CYS A 16 1.17 -1.49 -5.59
C CYS A 16 1.60 -0.39 -6.57
N ASP A 17 0.69 0.55 -6.84
CA ASP A 17 0.94 1.70 -7.72
C ASP A 17 1.94 2.73 -7.14
N ASN A 18 2.35 2.55 -5.88
CA ASN A 18 3.37 3.36 -5.23
C ASN A 18 4.74 2.67 -5.20
N CYS A 19 4.86 1.53 -4.52
CA CYS A 19 6.16 0.90 -4.25
C CYS A 19 6.47 -0.32 -5.13
N GLY A 20 5.53 -0.75 -5.97
CA GLY A 20 5.71 -1.90 -6.85
C GLY A 20 5.66 -3.28 -6.18
N MET A 21 5.51 -3.36 -4.84
CA MET A 21 5.33 -4.64 -4.14
C MET A 21 4.07 -5.37 -4.61
N LEU A 22 4.12 -6.70 -4.61
CA LEU A 22 2.95 -7.53 -4.89
C LEU A 22 1.92 -7.39 -3.77
N ILE A 23 0.66 -7.22 -4.16
CA ILE A 23 -0.48 -7.15 -3.25
C ILE A 23 -1.11 -8.53 -3.13
N TYR A 24 -1.03 -9.07 -1.92
CA TYR A 24 -1.78 -10.25 -1.50
C TYR A 24 -3.14 -9.80 -0.96
N GLY A 25 -4.24 -10.41 -1.41
CA GLY A 25 -5.61 -9.94 -1.14
C GLY A 25 -6.06 -8.78 -2.05
N ASP A 26 -7.04 -8.00 -1.60
CA ASP A 26 -7.73 -7.01 -2.43
C ASP A 26 -7.03 -5.65 -2.53
N GLY A 27 -6.00 -5.41 -1.70
CA GLY A 27 -5.28 -4.15 -1.62
C GLY A 27 -6.09 -3.02 -0.98
N LEU A 28 -5.45 -1.88 -0.78
CA LEU A 28 -6.07 -0.68 -0.24
C LEU A 28 -6.36 0.33 -1.35
N LYS A 29 -7.50 1.01 -1.25
CA LYS A 29 -7.89 2.10 -2.15
C LYS A 29 -7.99 3.41 -1.39
N SER A 30 -7.49 4.49 -1.99
CA SER A 30 -7.74 5.85 -1.51
C SER A 30 -9.04 6.38 -2.11
N LYS A 31 -9.77 7.22 -1.35
CA LYS A 31 -10.94 7.96 -1.87
C LYS A 31 -10.53 8.93 -3.00
N GLU A 32 -9.36 9.55 -2.87
CA GLU A 32 -8.82 10.49 -3.87
C GLU A 32 -8.25 9.76 -5.10
N PHE A 33 -7.78 8.52 -4.94
CA PHE A 33 -7.14 7.73 -6.00
C PHE A 33 -7.82 6.36 -6.16
N SER A 34 -9.12 6.37 -6.42
CA SER A 34 -9.96 5.15 -6.45
C SER A 34 -9.59 4.11 -7.52
N LYS A 35 -8.87 4.55 -8.57
CA LYS A 35 -8.34 3.71 -9.65
C LYS A 35 -7.01 3.06 -9.31
N LEU A 36 -6.32 3.51 -8.25
CA LEU A 36 -5.04 3.00 -7.80
C LEU A 36 -5.20 2.02 -6.64
N LEU A 37 -4.25 1.10 -6.52
CA LEU A 37 -4.20 0.08 -5.50
C LEU A 37 -2.87 0.14 -4.74
N PHE A 38 -2.95 0.06 -3.41
CA PHE A 38 -1.82 0.25 -2.52
C PHE A 38 -1.64 -0.94 -1.58
N CYS A 39 -0.40 -1.23 -1.18
CA CYS A 39 -0.10 -2.31 -0.23
C CYS A 39 -0.21 -1.87 1.24
N SER A 40 -0.21 -0.56 1.52
CA SER A 40 -0.29 -0.02 2.87
C SER A 40 -0.77 1.43 2.86
N ASP A 41 -1.28 1.91 4.00
CA ASP A 41 -1.65 3.32 4.16
C ASP A 41 -0.43 4.25 4.01
N TRP A 42 0.77 3.78 4.35
CA TRP A 42 2.00 4.55 4.11
C TRP A 42 2.19 4.83 2.62
N CYS A 43 1.93 3.85 1.76
CA CYS A 43 2.02 4.03 0.31
C CYS A 43 0.96 5.02 -0.22
N ILE A 44 -0.23 5.04 0.37
CA ILE A 44 -1.26 6.03 0.05
C ILE A 44 -0.78 7.44 0.41
N ASP A 45 -0.29 7.63 1.63
CA ASP A 45 0.13 8.95 2.10
C ASP A 45 1.35 9.46 1.34
N TRP A 46 2.31 8.58 1.03
CA TRP A 46 3.50 8.95 0.27
C TRP A 46 3.11 9.38 -1.13
N TYR A 47 2.26 8.60 -1.80
CA TYR A 47 1.75 8.93 -3.13
C TYR A 47 0.97 10.25 -3.11
N LYS A 48 0.09 10.44 -2.13
CA LYS A 48 -0.67 11.68 -1.93
C LYS A 48 0.24 12.90 -1.74
N SER A 49 1.33 12.74 -0.99
CA SER A 49 2.32 13.80 -0.79
C SER A 49 3.06 14.13 -2.09
N LYS A 50 3.51 13.12 -2.85
CA LYS A 50 4.11 13.32 -4.18
C LYS A 50 3.15 14.02 -5.14
N SER A 51 1.88 13.60 -5.20
CA SER A 51 0.86 14.21 -6.07
C SER A 51 0.60 15.69 -5.75
N LYS A 52 0.95 16.16 -4.55
CA LYS A 52 0.88 17.56 -4.14
C LYS A 52 2.15 18.37 -4.44
N GLY A 53 3.14 17.78 -5.11
CA GLY A 53 4.40 18.44 -5.49
C GLY A 53 5.50 18.36 -4.44
N ASN A 54 5.36 17.56 -3.38
CA ASN A 54 6.48 17.28 -2.48
C ASN A 54 7.41 16.27 -3.14
N GLU A 55 8.60 16.71 -3.56
CA GLU A 55 9.54 15.86 -4.29
C GLU A 55 10.19 14.75 -3.43
N ASP A 56 10.27 14.95 -2.12
CA ASP A 56 10.86 13.98 -1.17
C ASP A 56 9.97 13.81 0.08
N PRO A 57 8.84 13.08 -0.02
CA PRO A 57 7.97 12.86 1.13
C PRO A 57 8.66 11.98 2.18
N ARG A 58 8.93 12.58 3.33
CA ARG A 58 9.47 11.87 4.50
C ARG A 58 8.34 11.52 5.45
N ILE A 59 7.75 10.35 5.23
CA ILE A 59 6.70 9.81 6.08
C ILE A 59 7.33 8.78 7.02
N PRO A 60 7.33 9.01 8.34
CA PRO A 60 7.97 8.10 9.28
C PRO A 60 7.30 6.72 9.26
N LEU A 61 8.13 5.68 9.34
CA LEU A 61 7.74 4.32 9.68
C LEU A 61 8.21 4.06 11.12
N PRO A 62 7.36 3.58 12.03
CA PRO A 62 5.90 3.38 11.99
C PRO A 62 5.10 4.67 12.28
N LYS A 63 3.80 4.69 11.91
CA LYS A 63 2.91 5.85 12.14
C LYS A 63 2.63 6.14 13.63
N SER A 64 2.81 5.16 14.49
CA SER A 64 2.70 5.26 15.95
C SER A 64 3.86 4.51 16.60
N GLY A 65 4.44 5.09 17.66
CA GLY A 65 5.58 4.54 18.38
C GLY A 65 5.31 3.10 18.85
N ILE A 66 6.03 2.13 18.28
CA ILE A 66 5.92 0.70 18.61
C ILE A 66 6.53 0.39 20.00
N HIS A 67 7.04 1.40 20.73
CA HIS A 67 7.69 1.24 22.03
C HIS A 67 6.99 1.96 23.18
N GLU A 68 5.69 2.23 23.11
CA GLU A 68 4.91 2.43 24.36
C GLU A 68 4.60 1.05 24.96
N ILE A 69 5.63 0.49 25.60
CA ILE A 69 5.50 -0.63 26.51
C ILE A 69 4.87 -0.06 27.79
N ASN A 70 3.58 -0.31 28.01
CA ASN A 70 3.01 -0.26 29.35
C ASN A 70 3.32 -1.56 30.08
#